data_AF-A0A7C6S8F5-F1
#
_entry.id   AF-A0A7C6S8F5-F1
#
_cell.length_a   1.000
_cell.length_b   1.000
_cell.length_c   1.000
_cell.angle_alpha   90.00
_cell.angle_beta   90.00
_cell.angle_gamma   90.00
#
_symmetry.space_group_name_H-M   'P 1'
#
loop_
_entity.id
_entity.type
_entity.pdbx_description
1 polymer ?
#
loop_
_entity_poly.entity_id
_entity_poly.type
_entity_poly.pdbx_seq_one_letter_code
_entity_poly.pdbx_strand_id
1 'polypeptide(L)'
;MLGLLGGLSIFAIAAVQRLRWEETKGYAELVLSRPVGRINWMGSYLAVAFAGSGLILLALGTATGLGWSMAAGDFSPFPRVLAMALSKVPPVWAIIGTAALLYGWLPRISSLLSWLILGAWIFTEMLWEVGIVGWSAMQWTPFAYAHYIIPIHELPVVPLVLLAVIAAALSGIGLWRFNNRSIGQN
;
A
#
# COMPACT_ATOMS: atom_id res chain seq x y z
N MET A 1 5.45 10.59 -12.26
CA MET A 1 5.72 9.59 -11.20
C MET A 1 4.74 9.71 -10.03
N LEU A 2 4.42 10.92 -9.57
CA LEU A 2 3.34 11.18 -8.60
C LEU A 2 2.01 10.48 -8.94
N GLY A 3 1.58 10.51 -10.20
CA GLY A 3 0.34 9.84 -10.62
C GLY A 3 0.36 8.31 -10.44
N LEU A 4 1.54 7.69 -10.52
CA LEU A 4 1.71 6.25 -10.33
C LEU A 4 1.67 5.86 -8.85
N LEU A 5 2.38 6.61 -8.00
CA LEU A 5 2.39 6.38 -6.55
C LEU A 5 1.04 6.73 -5.93
N GLY A 6 0.45 7.86 -6.33
CA GLY A 6 -0.90 8.25 -5.94
C GLY A 6 -1.93 7.21 -6.37
N GLY A 7 -1.92 6.76 -7.63
CA GLY A 7 -2.86 5.75 -8.14
C GLY A 7 -2.80 4.40 -7.42
N LEU A 8 -1.60 3.88 -7.17
CA LEU A 8 -1.41 2.63 -6.42
C LEU A 8 -1.84 2.74 -4.97
N SER A 9 -1.59 3.89 -4.35
CA SER A 9 -1.96 4.14 -2.97
C SER A 9 -3.48 4.33 -2.83
N ILE A 10 -4.13 4.95 -3.82
CA ILE A 10 -5.59 5.00 -3.93
C ILE A 10 -6.17 3.60 -4.09
N PHE A 11 -5.59 2.75 -4.95
CA PHE A 11 -6.00 1.35 -5.09
C PHE A 11 -5.87 0.59 -3.76
N ALA A 12 -4.74 0.73 -3.07
CA ALA A 12 -4.50 0.08 -1.78
C ALA A 12 -5.54 0.48 -0.73
N ILE A 13 -5.84 1.78 -0.62
CA ILE A 13 -6.88 2.27 0.30
C ILE A 13 -8.27 1.79 -0.14
N ALA A 14 -8.59 1.85 -1.42
CA ALA A 14 -9.88 1.39 -1.94
C ALA A 14 -10.10 -0.10 -1.70
N ALA A 15 -9.06 -0.93 -1.85
CA ALA A 15 -9.09 -2.37 -1.58
C ALA A 15 -9.40 -2.66 -0.11
N VAL A 16 -8.76 -1.94 0.83
CA VAL A 16 -9.03 -2.10 2.27
C VAL A 16 -10.40 -1.54 2.65
N GLN A 17 -10.82 -0.41 2.09
CA GLN A 17 -12.13 0.19 2.38
C GLN A 17 -13.30 -0.57 1.78
N ARG A 18 -13.08 -1.40 0.76
CA ARG A 18 -14.10 -2.29 0.21
C ARG A 18 -14.65 -3.26 1.25
N LEU A 19 -13.81 -3.67 2.23
CA LEU A 19 -14.22 -4.43 3.41
C LEU A 19 -15.37 -3.74 4.16
N ARG A 20 -15.25 -2.43 4.35
CA ARG A 20 -16.24 -1.61 5.07
C ARG A 20 -17.50 -1.38 4.22
N TRP A 21 -17.38 -1.29 2.90
CA TRP A 21 -18.53 -1.13 2.00
C TRP A 21 -19.43 -2.37 1.98
N GLU A 22 -18.85 -3.57 2.06
CA GLU A 22 -19.62 -4.82 2.19
C GLU A 22 -20.26 -4.96 3.57
N GLU A 23 -19.62 -4.43 4.61
CA GLU A 23 -20.18 -4.33 5.97
C GLU A 23 -21.41 -3.41 6.02
N THR A 24 -21.33 -2.19 5.46
CA THR A 24 -22.42 -1.20 5.49
C THR A 24 -23.62 -1.59 4.61
N LYS A 25 -23.44 -2.48 3.64
CA LYS A 25 -24.52 -2.95 2.74
C LYS A 25 -25.27 -4.19 3.26
N GLY A 26 -24.93 -4.70 4.44
CA GLY A 26 -25.59 -5.87 5.02
C GLY A 26 -25.16 -7.21 4.41
N TYR A 27 -24.21 -7.22 3.47
CA TYR A 27 -23.66 -8.47 2.92
C TYR A 27 -22.79 -9.23 3.94
N ALA A 28 -22.28 -8.54 4.96
CA ALA A 28 -21.60 -9.17 6.08
C ALA A 28 -22.51 -10.15 6.83
N GLU A 29 -23.80 -9.87 7.01
CA GLU A 29 -24.75 -10.79 7.66
C GLU A 29 -25.03 -12.04 6.80
N LEU A 30 -25.07 -11.90 5.48
CA LEU A 30 -25.19 -13.02 4.54
C LEU A 30 -23.95 -13.91 4.50
N VAL A 31 -22.74 -13.35 4.67
CA VAL A 31 -21.48 -14.10 4.65
C VAL A 31 -21.17 -14.74 6.02
N LEU A 32 -21.50 -14.06 7.14
CA LEU A 32 -21.37 -14.61 8.50
C LEU A 32 -22.42 -15.67 8.85
N SER A 33 -23.45 -15.86 8.00
CA SER A 33 -24.32 -17.05 8.05
C SER A 33 -23.58 -18.35 7.67
N ARG A 34 -22.42 -18.24 7.01
CA ARG A 34 -21.47 -19.34 6.80
C ARG A 34 -20.39 -19.30 7.90
N PRO A 35 -19.76 -20.45 8.24
CA PRO A 35 -18.74 -20.54 9.28
C PRO A 35 -17.40 -19.94 8.81
N VAL A 36 -17.39 -18.69 8.40
CA VAL A 36 -16.18 -17.97 7.99
C VAL A 36 -15.68 -17.20 9.20
N GLY A 37 -14.53 -17.62 9.75
CA GLY A 37 -13.91 -16.94 10.89
C GLY A 37 -13.56 -15.48 10.55
N ARG A 38 -13.68 -14.58 11.53
CA ARG A 38 -13.41 -13.13 11.39
C ARG A 38 -12.01 -12.83 10.84
N ILE A 39 -11.03 -13.66 11.21
CA ILE A 39 -9.65 -13.60 10.70
C ILE A 39 -9.58 -13.96 9.22
N ASN A 40 -10.29 -15.00 8.77
CA ASN A 40 -10.30 -15.40 7.36
C ASN A 40 -10.99 -14.34 6.49
N TRP A 41 -11.98 -13.63 7.04
CA TRP A 41 -12.63 -12.55 6.33
C TRP A 41 -11.70 -11.36 6.11
N MET A 42 -11.17 -10.71 7.16
CA MET A 42 -10.24 -9.59 6.98
C MET A 42 -8.93 -10.03 6.27
N GLY A 43 -8.46 -11.24 6.53
CA GLY A 43 -7.26 -11.80 5.92
C GLY A 43 -7.36 -11.96 4.40
N SER A 44 -8.54 -12.33 3.86
CA SER A 44 -8.71 -12.48 2.42
C SER A 44 -8.61 -11.14 1.68
N TYR A 45 -9.17 -10.06 2.22
CA TYR A 45 -9.04 -8.71 1.64
C TYR A 45 -7.61 -8.21 1.72
N LEU A 46 -6.91 -8.46 2.83
CA LEU A 46 -5.49 -8.12 2.93
C LEU A 46 -4.65 -8.90 1.92
N ALA A 47 -4.90 -10.20 1.76
CA ALA A 47 -4.22 -11.02 0.76
C ALA A 47 -4.45 -10.48 -0.67
N VAL A 48 -5.68 -10.10 -1.00
CA VAL A 48 -6.01 -9.47 -2.29
C VAL A 48 -5.33 -8.11 -2.44
N ALA A 49 -5.27 -7.28 -1.39
CA ALA A 49 -4.61 -5.98 -1.43
C ALA A 49 -3.09 -6.13 -1.64
N PHE A 50 -2.44 -7.03 -0.91
CA PHE A 50 -1.01 -7.31 -1.01
C PHE A 50 -0.63 -7.93 -2.36
N ALA A 51 -1.34 -8.98 -2.78
CA ALA A 51 -1.09 -9.65 -4.06
C ALA A 51 -1.46 -8.75 -5.25
N GLY A 52 -2.60 -8.07 -5.18
CA GLY A 52 -3.06 -7.16 -6.23
C GLY A 52 -2.12 -5.99 -6.44
N SER A 53 -1.65 -5.34 -5.38
CA SER A 53 -0.66 -4.25 -5.50
C SER A 53 0.67 -4.73 -6.07
N GLY A 54 1.14 -5.91 -5.65
CA GLY A 54 2.35 -6.54 -6.20
C GLY A 54 2.22 -6.86 -7.70
N LEU A 55 1.09 -7.44 -8.11
CA LEU A 55 0.81 -7.76 -9.51
C LEU A 55 0.67 -6.51 -10.38
N ILE A 56 0.02 -5.46 -9.89
CA ILE A 56 -0.06 -4.17 -10.60
C ILE A 56 1.35 -3.60 -10.80
N LEU A 57 2.17 -3.57 -9.75
CA LEU A 57 3.54 -3.07 -9.84
C LEU A 57 4.41 -3.90 -10.79
N LEU A 58 4.28 -5.22 -10.78
CA LEU A 58 4.93 -6.11 -11.74
C LEU A 58 4.49 -5.82 -13.16
N ALA A 59 3.19 -5.81 -13.44
CA ALA A 59 2.65 -5.56 -14.77
C ALA A 59 3.11 -4.19 -15.31
N LEU A 60 3.07 -3.17 -14.46
CA LEU A 60 3.41 -1.82 -14.84
C LEU A 60 4.92 -1.63 -15.03
N GLY A 61 5.73 -2.25 -14.17
CA GLY A 61 7.18 -2.35 -14.35
C GLY A 61 7.57 -3.09 -15.63
N THR A 62 6.90 -4.19 -15.95
CA THR A 62 7.14 -4.93 -17.19
C THR A 62 6.71 -4.14 -18.43
N ALA A 63 5.53 -3.51 -18.40
CA ALA A 63 5.03 -2.73 -19.52
C ALA A 63 5.92 -1.52 -19.82
N THR A 64 6.35 -0.80 -18.77
CA THR A 64 7.26 0.35 -18.90
C THR A 64 8.66 -0.08 -19.32
N GLY A 65 9.20 -1.14 -18.71
CA GLY A 65 10.52 -1.68 -19.06
C GLY A 65 10.58 -2.18 -20.50
N LEU A 66 9.58 -2.95 -20.94
CA LEU A 66 9.50 -3.45 -22.32
C LEU A 66 9.26 -2.31 -23.31
N GLY A 67 8.33 -1.40 -23.00
CA GLY A 67 8.02 -0.26 -23.87
C GLY A 67 9.24 0.63 -24.12
N TRP A 68 10.01 0.93 -23.07
CA TRP A 68 11.24 1.71 -23.20
C TRP A 68 12.33 0.93 -23.95
N SER A 69 12.50 -0.36 -23.65
CA SER A 69 13.52 -1.19 -24.31
C SER A 69 13.25 -1.37 -25.81
N MET A 70 11.98 -1.54 -26.18
CA MET A 70 11.55 -1.61 -27.58
C MET A 70 11.75 -0.29 -28.31
N ALA A 71 11.44 0.85 -27.66
CA ALA A 71 11.62 2.17 -28.25
C ALA A 71 13.09 2.56 -28.42
N ALA A 72 13.94 2.17 -27.45
CA ALA A 72 15.37 2.44 -27.47
C ALA A 72 16.18 1.44 -28.31
N GLY A 73 15.60 0.29 -28.66
CA GLY A 73 16.30 -0.82 -29.32
C GLY A 73 17.33 -1.52 -28.43
N ASP A 74 17.32 -1.27 -27.12
CA ASP A 74 18.23 -1.85 -26.14
C ASP A 74 17.46 -2.40 -24.93
N PHE A 75 17.64 -3.70 -24.65
CA PHE A 75 17.01 -4.40 -23.54
C PHE A 75 17.86 -4.43 -22.26
N SER A 76 19.09 -3.94 -22.29
CA SER A 76 19.98 -3.81 -21.13
C SER A 76 19.33 -3.15 -19.89
N PRO A 77 18.47 -2.12 -20.00
CA PRO A 77 17.89 -1.45 -18.83
C PRO A 77 16.57 -2.06 -18.36
N PHE A 78 15.98 -3.01 -19.08
CA PHE A 78 14.76 -3.70 -18.65
C PHE A 78 14.82 -4.21 -17.19
N PRO A 79 15.87 -4.94 -16.76
CA PRO A 79 15.96 -5.47 -15.40
C PRO A 79 16.01 -4.34 -14.36
N ARG A 80 16.66 -3.23 -14.70
CA ARG A 80 16.79 -2.06 -13.83
C ARG A 80 15.45 -1.35 -13.64
N VAL A 81 14.69 -1.17 -14.72
CA VAL A 81 13.35 -0.57 -14.66
C VAL A 81 12.40 -1.45 -13.85
N LEU A 82 12.44 -2.77 -14.07
CA LEU A 82 11.62 -3.73 -13.33
C LEU A 82 11.97 -3.74 -11.83
N ALA A 83 13.26 -3.75 -11.49
CA ALA A 83 13.72 -3.69 -10.10
C ALA A 83 13.28 -2.39 -9.41
N MET A 84 13.30 -1.26 -10.13
CA MET A 84 12.85 0.03 -9.59
C MET A 84 11.33 0.10 -9.40
N ALA A 85 10.56 -0.61 -10.21
CA ALA A 85 9.12 -0.76 -9.98
C ALA A 85 8.86 -1.63 -8.74
N LEU A 86 9.61 -2.73 -8.59
CA LEU A 86 9.47 -3.65 -7.47
C LEU A 86 9.90 -3.05 -6.11
N SER A 87 10.85 -2.12 -6.10
CA SER A 87 11.24 -1.41 -4.87
C SER A 87 10.10 -0.59 -4.26
N LYS A 88 9.04 -0.30 -5.03
CA LYS A 88 7.81 0.37 -4.55
C LYS A 88 6.85 -0.55 -3.81
N VAL A 89 7.08 -1.87 -3.81
CA VAL A 89 6.21 -2.85 -3.12
C VAL A 89 6.17 -2.62 -1.60
N PRO A 90 7.31 -2.55 -0.87
CA PRO A 90 7.28 -2.37 0.59
C PRO A 90 6.61 -1.06 1.05
N PRO A 91 6.83 0.11 0.41
CA PRO A 91 6.09 1.33 0.73
C PRO A 91 4.57 1.16 0.60
N VAL A 92 4.08 0.56 -0.49
CA VAL A 92 2.64 0.34 -0.71
C VAL A 92 2.07 -0.62 0.34
N TRP A 93 2.82 -1.67 0.67
CA TRP A 93 2.44 -2.61 1.72
C TRP A 93 2.36 -1.97 3.10
N ALA A 94 3.23 -1.01 3.42
CA ALA A 94 3.14 -0.25 4.66
C ALA A 94 1.83 0.56 4.74
N ILE A 95 1.32 1.08 3.61
CA ILE A 95 0.00 1.75 3.55
C ILE A 95 -1.12 0.76 3.84
N ILE A 96 -1.06 -0.43 3.23
CA ILE A 96 -2.04 -1.51 3.46
C ILE A 96 -2.05 -1.91 4.95
N GLY A 97 -0.87 -2.09 5.55
CA GLY A 97 -0.73 -2.41 6.97
C GLY A 97 -1.28 -1.31 7.88
N THR A 98 -1.00 -0.04 7.56
CA THR A 98 -1.53 1.10 8.30
C THR A 98 -3.06 1.17 8.21
N ALA A 99 -3.63 1.01 7.02
CA ALA A 99 -5.07 0.97 6.81
C ALA A 99 -5.73 -0.20 7.57
N ALA A 100 -5.07 -1.37 7.58
CA ALA A 100 -5.51 -2.55 8.33
C ALA A 100 -5.52 -2.29 9.85
N LEU A 101 -4.47 -1.66 10.38
CA LEU A 101 -4.39 -1.27 11.79
C LEU A 101 -5.51 -0.28 12.15
N LEU A 102 -5.68 0.78 11.34
CA LEU A 102 -6.70 1.80 11.55
C LEU A 102 -8.10 1.22 11.51
N TYR A 103 -8.38 0.31 10.57
CA TYR A 103 -9.66 -0.39 10.53
C TYR A 103 -9.87 -1.28 11.75
N GLY A 104 -8.83 -2.03 12.15
CA GLY A 104 -8.82 -2.86 13.35
C GLY A 104 -9.07 -2.08 14.65
N TRP A 105 -8.68 -0.80 14.74
CA TRP A 105 -8.77 0.04 15.95
C TRP A 105 -9.88 1.10 15.94
N LEU A 106 -10.19 1.74 14.81
CA LEU A 106 -11.18 2.82 14.70
C LEU A 106 -12.02 2.65 13.42
N PRO A 107 -12.98 1.72 13.40
CA PRO A 107 -13.71 1.32 12.21
C PRO A 107 -14.81 2.33 11.86
N ARG A 108 -14.91 3.47 12.56
CA ARG A 108 -15.75 4.61 12.14
C ARG A 108 -14.93 5.66 11.41
N ILE A 109 -13.69 5.92 11.85
CA ILE A 109 -12.86 7.01 11.34
C ILE A 109 -11.70 6.52 10.45
N SER A 110 -11.46 5.21 10.34
CA SER A 110 -10.35 4.65 9.55
C SER A 110 -10.33 5.09 8.09
N SER A 111 -11.51 5.25 7.47
CA SER A 111 -11.63 5.77 6.09
C SER A 111 -11.04 7.18 5.99
N LEU A 112 -11.52 8.09 6.84
CA LEU A 112 -11.05 9.48 6.89
C LEU A 112 -9.56 9.56 7.19
N LEU A 113 -9.06 8.83 8.21
CA LEU A 113 -7.65 8.83 8.56
C LEU A 113 -6.76 8.30 7.44
N SER A 114 -7.16 7.21 6.76
CA SER A 114 -6.35 6.65 5.66
C SER A 114 -6.23 7.64 4.51
N TRP A 115 -7.33 8.32 4.16
CA TRP A 115 -7.31 9.37 3.13
C TRP A 115 -6.50 10.59 3.55
N LEU A 116 -6.57 11.01 4.82
CA LEU A 116 -5.77 12.12 5.34
C LEU A 116 -4.28 11.80 5.34
N ILE A 117 -3.87 10.60 5.75
CA ILE A 117 -2.48 10.15 5.73
C ILE A 117 -1.95 10.13 4.29
N LEU A 118 -2.73 9.57 3.36
CA LEU A 118 -2.37 9.56 1.95
C LEU A 118 -2.28 10.97 1.36
N GLY A 119 -3.25 11.82 1.65
CA GLY A 119 -3.26 13.22 1.23
C GLY A 119 -2.03 13.97 1.75
N ALA A 120 -1.67 13.75 3.03
CA ALA A 120 -0.48 14.34 3.62
C ALA A 120 0.80 13.88 2.91
N TRP A 121 0.96 12.59 2.62
CA TRP A 121 2.13 12.09 1.90
C TRP A 121 2.23 12.62 0.46
N ILE A 122 1.12 12.64 -0.28
CA ILE A 122 1.08 13.23 -1.63
C ILE A 122 1.46 14.71 -1.56
N PHE A 123 0.93 15.44 -0.58
CA PHE A 123 1.22 16.85 -0.40
C PHE A 123 2.70 17.07 -0.04
N THR A 124 3.28 16.24 0.83
CA THR A 124 4.72 16.29 1.14
C THR A 124 5.58 16.04 -0.09
N GLU A 125 5.27 15.03 -0.92
CA GLU A 125 6.02 14.80 -2.16
C GLU A 125 5.88 15.98 -3.13
N MET A 126 4.68 16.57 -3.24
CA MET A 126 4.46 17.73 -4.11
C MET A 126 5.25 18.95 -3.65
N LEU A 127 5.31 19.22 -2.33
CA LEU A 127 6.12 20.29 -1.77
C LEU A 127 7.63 20.05 -1.97
N TRP A 128 8.06 18.80 -1.92
CA TRP A 128 9.44 18.43 -2.21
C TRP A 128 9.79 18.62 -3.68
N GLU A 129 8.91 18.24 -4.63
CA GLU A 129 9.13 18.46 -6.08
C GLU A 129 9.24 19.95 -6.44
N VAL A 130 8.51 20.82 -5.73
CA VAL A 130 8.58 22.28 -5.91
C VAL A 130 9.77 22.90 -5.16
N GLY A 131 10.52 22.11 -4.39
CA GLY A 131 11.71 22.56 -3.65
C GLY A 131 11.39 23.36 -2.38
N ILE A 132 10.14 23.35 -1.91
CA ILE A 132 9.72 24.04 -0.67
C ILE A 132 10.21 23.26 0.56
N VAL A 133 10.25 21.93 0.46
CA VAL A 133 10.56 21.04 1.57
C VAL A 133 11.79 20.20 1.24
N GLY A 134 12.73 20.12 2.19
CA GLY A 134 13.95 19.34 2.06
C GLY A 134 13.77 17.84 2.27
N TRP A 135 14.83 17.07 2.02
CA TRP A 135 14.87 15.62 2.18
C TRP A 135 14.47 15.13 3.58
N SER A 136 14.68 15.96 4.61
CA SER A 136 14.30 15.67 5.99
C SER A 136 12.81 15.40 6.19
N ALA A 137 11.92 16.06 5.44
CA ALA A 137 10.48 15.76 5.52
C ALA A 137 10.12 14.55 4.64
N MET A 138 10.82 14.34 3.52
CA MET A 138 10.63 13.19 2.65
C MET A 138 10.82 11.89 3.43
N GLN A 139 11.85 11.82 4.28
CA GLN A 139 12.16 10.64 5.12
C GLN A 139 11.03 10.16 6.04
N TRP A 140 10.03 11.01 6.30
CA TRP A 140 8.83 10.64 7.06
C TRP A 140 7.82 9.85 6.22
N THR A 141 7.91 9.92 4.89
CA THR A 141 7.05 9.14 4.01
C THR A 141 7.69 7.76 3.75
N PRO A 142 6.88 6.68 3.67
CA PRO A 142 7.39 5.36 3.27
C PRO A 142 8.06 5.38 1.89
N PHE A 143 7.69 6.34 1.04
CA PHE A 143 8.16 6.46 -0.34
C PHE A 143 9.58 7.01 -0.48
N ALA A 144 10.12 7.70 0.53
CA ALA A 144 11.49 8.20 0.47
C ALA A 144 12.54 7.09 0.28
N TYR A 145 12.32 5.92 0.86
CA TYR A 145 13.28 4.81 0.80
C TYR A 145 13.24 4.04 -0.53
N ALA A 146 12.21 4.28 -1.35
CA ALA A 146 12.09 3.75 -2.70
C ALA A 146 12.10 4.85 -3.76
N HIS A 147 12.60 6.05 -3.41
CA HIS A 147 12.50 7.21 -4.27
C HIS A 147 13.32 7.03 -5.56
N TYR A 148 12.84 7.57 -6.68
CA TYR A 148 13.44 7.35 -8.00
C TYR A 148 14.86 7.93 -8.15
N ILE A 149 15.24 8.83 -7.25
CA ILE A 149 16.54 9.50 -7.21
C ILE A 149 17.64 8.57 -6.68
N ILE A 150 17.25 7.57 -5.88
CA ILE A 150 18.20 6.60 -5.36
C ILE A 150 18.62 5.68 -6.52
N PRO A 151 19.91 5.63 -6.87
CA PRO A 151 20.38 4.72 -7.89
C PRO A 151 20.06 3.27 -7.54
N ILE A 152 19.72 2.44 -8.53
CA ILE A 152 19.34 1.03 -8.29
C ILE A 152 20.40 0.26 -7.47
N HIS A 153 21.67 0.61 -7.63
CA HIS A 153 22.81 -0.05 -6.98
C HIS A 153 23.03 0.43 -5.54
N GLU A 154 22.40 1.54 -5.16
CA GLU A 154 22.44 2.13 -3.81
C GLU A 154 21.08 2.00 -3.11
N LEU A 155 20.19 1.14 -3.62
CA LEU A 155 18.89 0.93 -3.00
C LEU A 155 19.10 0.49 -1.55
N PRO A 156 18.51 1.20 -0.58
CA PRO A 156 18.66 0.89 0.82
C PRO A 156 17.82 -0.35 1.16
N VAL A 157 18.40 -1.54 0.94
CA VAL A 157 17.73 -2.84 1.14
C VAL A 157 17.24 -2.98 2.57
N VAL A 158 18.02 -2.50 3.55
CA VAL A 158 17.67 -2.59 4.97
C VAL A 158 16.35 -1.85 5.28
N PRO A 159 16.18 -0.55 4.96
CA PRO A 159 14.88 0.14 5.05
C PRO A 159 13.72 -0.53 4.31
N LEU A 160 13.95 -1.08 3.11
CA LEU A 160 12.89 -1.76 2.34
C LEU A 160 12.39 -3.02 3.05
N VAL A 161 13.30 -3.84 3.57
CA VAL A 161 12.95 -5.02 4.39
C VAL A 161 12.23 -4.59 5.66
N LEU A 162 12.72 -3.53 6.32
CA LEU A 162 12.15 -3.02 7.56
C LEU A 162 10.71 -2.49 7.33
N LEU A 163 10.45 -1.82 6.21
CA LEU A 163 9.10 -1.41 5.80
C LEU A 163 8.17 -2.61 5.58
N ALA A 164 8.65 -3.68 4.95
CA ALA A 164 7.86 -4.90 4.77
C ALA A 164 7.54 -5.58 6.11
N VAL A 165 8.50 -5.61 7.04
CA VAL A 165 8.28 -6.13 8.41
C VAL A 165 7.28 -5.27 9.16
N ILE A 166 7.38 -3.94 9.09
CA ILE A 166 6.41 -3.01 9.68
C ILE A 166 5.02 -3.25 9.08
N ALA A 167 4.90 -3.39 7.76
CA ALA A 167 3.64 -3.68 7.10
C ALA A 167 2.99 -4.95 7.66
N ALA A 168 3.76 -6.04 7.77
CA ALA A 168 3.30 -7.30 8.32
C ALA A 168 2.87 -7.18 9.79
N ALA A 169 3.64 -6.46 10.61
CA ALA A 169 3.33 -6.21 12.01
C ALA A 169 2.04 -5.39 12.18
N LEU A 170 1.88 -4.31 11.42
CA LEU A 170 0.69 -3.46 11.45
C LEU A 170 -0.56 -4.24 11.02
N SER A 171 -0.47 -5.04 9.96
CA SER A 171 -1.54 -5.94 9.52
C SER A 171 -1.89 -6.98 10.59
N GLY A 172 -0.89 -7.60 11.22
CA GLY A 172 -1.08 -8.58 12.30
C GLY A 172 -1.78 -7.98 13.52
N ILE A 173 -1.36 -6.79 13.96
CA ILE A 173 -1.99 -6.06 15.07
C ILE A 173 -3.42 -5.66 14.70
N GLY A 174 -3.65 -5.18 13.47
CA GLY A 174 -4.98 -4.87 12.96
C GLY A 174 -5.93 -6.07 12.98
N LEU A 175 -5.47 -7.22 12.50
CA LEU A 175 -6.19 -8.50 12.52
C LEU A 175 -6.49 -8.97 13.94
N TRP A 176 -5.50 -8.94 14.83
CA TRP A 176 -5.66 -9.34 16.23
C TRP A 176 -6.71 -8.46 16.93
N ARG A 177 -6.64 -7.13 16.72
CA ARG A 177 -7.62 -6.21 17.31
C ARG A 177 -9.01 -6.43 16.74
N PHE A 178 -9.14 -6.66 15.44
CA PHE A 178 -10.42 -6.96 14.80
C PHE A 178 -11.06 -8.24 15.36
N ASN A 179 -10.26 -9.29 15.60
CA ASN A 179 -10.74 -10.54 16.17
C ASN A 179 -11.29 -10.37 17.59
N ASN A 180 -10.65 -9.51 18.40
CA ASN A 180 -11.03 -9.26 19.79
C ASN A 180 -12.17 -8.25 19.96
N ARG A 181 -12.80 -7.78 18.88
CA ARG A 181 -13.93 -6.83 18.93
C ARG A 181 -15.27 -7.55 18.86
N SER A 182 -16.17 -7.24 19.78
CA SER A 182 -17.57 -7.66 19.69
C SER A 182 -18.24 -6.93 18.52
N ILE A 183 -18.72 -7.69 17.54
CA ILE A 183 -19.53 -7.19 16.41
C ILE A 183 -20.98 -7.49 16.80
N GLY A 184 -21.88 -6.50 16.83
CA GLY A 184 -23.32 -6.73 17.04
C GLY A 184 -24.02 -6.01 18.21
N GLN A 185 -23.55 -4.85 18.69
CA GLN A 185 -24.38 -3.94 19.49
C GLN A 185 -24.21 -2.49 18.98
N ASN A 186 -24.94 -2.13 17.93
CA ASN A 186 -25.49 -0.79 17.74
C ASN A 186 -26.94 -0.97 17.31
#